data_AF-A0A965U180-F1
#
_entry.id   AF-A0A965U180-F1
#
_cell.length_a   1.000
_cell.length_b   1.000
_cell.length_c   1.000
_cell.angle_alpha   90.00
_cell.angle_beta   90.00
_cell.angle_gamma   90.00
#
_symmetry.space_group_name_H-M   'P 1'
#
loop_
_entity.id
_entity.type
_entity.pdbx_description
1 polymer ?
#
loop_
_entity_poly.entity_id
_entity_poly.type
_entity_poly.pdbx_seq_one_letter_code
_entity_poly.pdbx_strand_id
1 'polypeptide(L)'
;MRNRILLLGILLFLTTSFVSCTFEDWDYTYSHHGVGVNYDGALEFTRTVPKQAIEPRMDHATVVFDNKIWVFGGYNPNARGNRDTYLEDVWYTEDGINWINVTMNAPWQGRRGHEVVVYNDELYLIGGFRVYRENGKTYGGAVNDVWKSPNGRDWTKIKEYSYKTKATHPSINASEDVRGTD
;
A
#
# COMPACT_ATOMS: atom_id res chain seq x y z
N MET A 1 51.06 -22.05 55.62
CA MET A 1 50.32 -21.36 56.70
C MET A 1 48.84 -21.57 56.47
N ARG A 2 48.16 -22.08 57.49
CA ARG A 2 46.70 -22.22 57.60
C ARG A 2 46.04 -20.86 57.39
N ASN A 3 44.91 -20.82 56.68
CA ASN A 3 43.75 -20.04 57.12
C ASN A 3 42.45 -20.63 56.58
N ARG A 4 41.46 -20.65 57.49
CA ARG A 4 40.17 -21.32 57.43
C ARG A 4 39.08 -20.31 57.07
N ILE A 5 38.11 -20.78 56.27
CA ILE A 5 36.65 -20.60 56.36
C ILE A 5 36.08 -19.17 56.24
N LEU A 6 35.23 -18.95 55.23
CA LEU A 6 33.83 -18.55 55.42
C LEU A 6 33.01 -18.81 54.14
N LEU A 7 32.02 -19.69 54.29
CA LEU A 7 30.90 -19.86 53.37
C LEU A 7 30.10 -18.55 53.33
N LEU A 8 29.77 -18.06 52.13
CA LEU A 8 28.57 -17.27 51.90
C LEU A 8 27.90 -17.81 50.64
N GLY A 9 26.83 -18.58 50.86
CA GLY A 9 25.93 -19.03 49.80
C GLY A 9 25.18 -17.84 49.25
N ILE A 10 25.34 -17.58 47.95
CA ILE A 10 24.47 -16.67 47.22
C ILE A 10 23.38 -17.54 46.62
N LEU A 11 22.23 -17.55 47.30
CA LEU A 11 20.99 -18.12 46.80
C LEU A 11 20.48 -17.19 45.69
N LEU A 12 20.71 -17.56 44.42
CA LEU A 12 20.15 -16.83 43.28
C LEU A 12 18.66 -17.18 43.18
N PHE A 13 17.78 -16.34 43.72
CA PHE A 13 16.34 -16.43 43.49
C PHE A 13 16.06 -16.09 42.03
N LEU A 14 15.85 -17.12 41.19
CA LEU A 14 15.18 -16.93 39.90
C LEU A 14 13.71 -16.60 40.18
N THR A 15 13.36 -15.32 40.14
CA THR A 15 11.95 -14.92 40.05
C THR A 15 11.51 -15.09 38.61
N THR A 16 10.91 -16.24 38.29
CA THR A 16 10.14 -16.39 37.05
C THR A 16 8.88 -15.56 37.18
N SER A 17 8.88 -14.36 36.61
CA SER A 17 7.66 -13.58 36.43
C SER A 17 6.78 -14.27 35.38
N PHE A 18 5.81 -15.06 35.83
CA PHE A 18 4.71 -15.48 34.97
C PHE A 18 3.84 -14.24 34.73
N VAL A 19 3.95 -13.63 33.55
CA VAL A 19 2.93 -12.69 33.08
C VAL A 19 1.72 -13.55 32.74
N SER A 20 0.82 -13.69 33.71
CA SER A 20 -0.52 -14.20 33.47
C SER A 20 -1.23 -13.20 32.56
N CYS A 21 -1.54 -13.58 31.31
CA CYS A 21 -2.58 -12.87 30.57
C CYS A 21 -3.87 -13.00 31.38
N THR A 22 -4.42 -11.88 31.85
CA THR A 22 -5.82 -11.86 32.25
C THR A 22 -6.63 -11.99 30.97
N PHE A 23 -7.25 -13.14 30.77
CA PHE A 23 -8.35 -13.29 29.82
C PHE A 23 -9.49 -12.44 30.36
N GLU A 24 -9.75 -11.29 29.76
CA GLU A 24 -10.95 -10.52 30.08
C GLU A 24 -12.14 -11.34 29.59
N ASP A 25 -12.91 -11.88 30.54
CA ASP A 25 -14.19 -12.49 30.23
C ASP A 25 -15.16 -11.39 29.77
N TRP A 26 -15.51 -11.42 28.48
CA TRP A 26 -16.53 -10.55 27.92
C TRP A 26 -17.91 -11.06 28.32
N ASP A 27 -18.42 -10.57 29.45
CA ASP A 27 -19.78 -10.85 29.91
C ASP A 27 -20.82 -10.16 29.00
N TYR A 28 -21.28 -10.90 27.99
CA TYR A 28 -22.37 -10.50 27.11
C TYR A 28 -23.72 -10.60 27.85
N THR A 29 -24.15 -9.54 28.53
CA THR A 29 -25.52 -9.49 29.07
C THR A 29 -26.50 -8.92 28.03
N TYR A 30 -27.53 -9.73 27.72
CA TYR A 30 -28.43 -9.60 26.57
C TYR A 30 -29.60 -8.62 26.76
N SER A 31 -29.45 -7.56 27.57
CA SER A 31 -30.62 -6.77 28.04
C SER A 31 -30.71 -5.31 27.63
N HIS A 32 -29.76 -4.74 26.89
CA HIS A 32 -29.90 -3.37 26.39
C HIS A 32 -29.51 -3.30 24.92
N HIS A 33 -30.42 -2.83 24.06
CA HIS A 33 -30.13 -2.56 22.66
C HIS A 33 -28.92 -1.61 22.54
N GLY A 34 -27.76 -2.17 22.19
CA GLY A 34 -26.77 -1.53 21.32
C GLY A 34 -25.93 -0.39 21.88
N VAL A 35 -25.54 -0.40 23.16
CA VAL A 35 -24.38 0.40 23.59
C VAL A 35 -23.16 -0.50 23.46
N GLY A 36 -22.52 -0.47 22.28
CA GLY A 36 -21.21 -1.07 22.12
C GLY A 36 -20.28 -0.53 23.21
N VAL A 37 -19.33 -1.36 23.66
CA VAL A 37 -18.24 -0.91 24.53
C VAL A 37 -17.79 0.49 24.09
N ASN A 38 -17.93 1.47 24.99
CA ASN A 38 -17.44 2.81 24.71
C ASN A 38 -15.95 2.67 24.43
N TYR A 39 -15.55 2.92 23.19
CA TYR A 39 -14.17 3.14 22.83
C TYR A 39 -13.60 4.17 23.83
N ASP A 40 -12.56 3.78 24.57
CA ASP A 40 -12.00 4.49 25.72
C ASP A 40 -11.24 5.79 25.36
N GLY A 41 -11.23 6.14 24.06
CA GLY A 41 -10.66 7.38 23.57
C GLY A 41 -9.14 7.38 23.42
N ALA A 42 -8.45 6.24 23.60
CA ALA A 42 -6.99 6.25 23.71
C ALA A 42 -6.19 6.13 22.39
N LEU A 43 -6.79 6.25 21.20
CA LEU A 43 -6.01 6.49 19.97
C LEU A 43 -5.76 7.98 19.82
N GLU A 44 -4.55 8.39 20.21
CA GLU A 44 -4.02 9.71 19.91
C GLU A 44 -3.52 9.75 18.46
N PHE A 45 -4.20 10.51 17.61
CA PHE A 45 -3.79 10.72 16.22
C PHE A 45 -3.01 12.03 16.11
N THR A 46 -1.71 11.93 15.89
CA THR A 46 -0.90 13.11 15.56
C THR A 46 -0.88 13.32 14.05
N ARG A 47 -1.44 14.44 13.60
CA ARG A 47 -1.29 14.87 12.20
C ARG A 47 0.10 15.46 12.00
N THR A 48 0.91 14.77 11.21
CA THR A 48 2.19 15.30 10.72
C THR A 48 1.95 16.13 9.46
N VAL A 49 2.44 17.37 9.40
CA VAL A 49 2.29 18.23 8.22
C VAL A 49 3.60 18.21 7.43
N PRO A 50 3.69 17.47 6.32
CA PRO A 50 4.89 17.48 5.49
C PRO A 50 5.05 18.84 4.81
N LYS A 51 6.30 19.28 4.62
CA LYS A 51 6.64 20.29 3.61
C LYS A 51 6.25 19.68 2.26
N GLN A 52 5.34 20.30 1.52
CA GLN A 52 4.62 19.67 0.41
C GLN A 52 5.55 19.09 -0.67
N ALA A 53 5.85 17.79 -0.55
CA ALA A 53 6.72 17.03 -1.46
C ALA A 53 5.91 16.15 -2.42
N ILE A 54 4.83 15.54 -1.95
CA ILE A 54 3.90 14.74 -2.74
C ILE A 54 2.67 15.56 -3.09
N GLU A 55 2.23 15.49 -4.35
CA GLU A 55 1.00 16.15 -4.80
C GLU A 55 -0.27 15.45 -4.29
N PRO A 56 -1.38 16.21 -4.08
CA PRO A 56 -2.67 15.63 -3.70
C PRO A 56 -3.14 14.56 -4.68
N ARG A 57 -3.61 13.42 -4.18
CA ARG A 57 -4.01 12.27 -4.99
C ARG A 57 -5.04 11.40 -4.27
N MET A 58 -5.83 10.66 -5.02
CA MET A 58 -6.72 9.59 -4.55
C MET A 58 -6.39 8.27 -5.27
N ASP A 59 -6.98 7.16 -4.81
CA ASP A 59 -6.87 5.85 -5.46
C ASP A 59 -5.41 5.40 -5.74
N HIS A 60 -4.49 5.80 -4.86
CA HIS A 60 -3.08 5.40 -4.88
C HIS A 60 -2.88 4.18 -4.00
N ALA A 61 -1.81 3.42 -4.24
CA ALA A 61 -1.43 2.30 -3.37
C ALA A 61 -0.35 2.72 -2.38
N THR A 62 -0.35 2.10 -1.19
CA THR A 62 0.69 2.28 -0.17
C THR A 62 1.11 0.97 0.47
N VAL A 63 2.40 0.77 0.67
CA VAL A 63 2.93 -0.37 1.44
C VAL A 63 4.09 0.04 2.33
N VAL A 64 4.37 -0.79 3.34
CA VAL A 64 5.64 -0.76 4.07
C VAL A 64 6.59 -1.78 3.44
N PHE A 65 7.76 -1.33 2.99
CA PHE A 65 8.79 -2.18 2.37
C PHE A 65 10.17 -1.61 2.69
N ASP A 66 11.13 -2.47 3.05
CA ASP A 66 12.49 -2.04 3.42
C ASP A 66 12.50 -0.92 4.50
N ASN A 67 11.67 -1.12 5.54
CA ASN A 67 11.48 -0.18 6.65
C ASN A 67 11.11 1.26 6.23
N LYS A 68 10.45 1.41 5.07
CA LYS A 68 9.98 2.68 4.51
C LYS A 68 8.50 2.59 4.19
N ILE A 69 7.81 3.72 4.24
CA ILE A 69 6.44 3.86 3.73
C ILE A 69 6.54 4.30 2.27
N TRP A 70 5.84 3.59 1.39
CA TRP A 70 5.85 3.85 -0.05
C TRP A 70 4.48 4.30 -0.54
N VAL A 71 4.48 5.16 -1.57
CA VAL A 71 3.29 5.61 -2.30
C VAL A 71 3.51 5.39 -3.80
N PHE A 72 2.52 4.80 -4.47
CA PHE A 72 2.56 4.48 -5.89
C PHE A 72 1.37 5.09 -6.62
N GLY A 73 1.66 5.90 -7.64
CA GLY A 73 0.71 6.42 -8.60
C GLY A 73 -0.53 7.06 -7.98
N GLY A 74 -1.68 6.80 -8.60
CA GLY A 74 -2.98 7.32 -8.18
C GLY A 74 -3.56 8.32 -9.17
N TYR A 75 -4.53 9.10 -8.71
CA TYR A 75 -5.27 10.06 -9.52
C TYR A 75 -5.36 11.42 -8.83
N ASN A 76 -4.95 12.47 -9.53
CA ASN A 76 -5.07 13.85 -9.10
C ASN A 76 -6.07 14.59 -10.02
N PRO A 77 -7.36 14.71 -9.64
CA PRO A 77 -8.35 15.44 -10.45
C PRO A 77 -8.10 16.94 -10.48
N ASN A 78 -7.28 17.44 -9.55
CA ASN A 78 -6.96 18.86 -9.41
C ASN A 78 -5.71 19.24 -10.20
N ALA A 79 -5.08 18.30 -10.92
CA ALA A 79 -3.94 18.60 -11.78
C ALA A 79 -4.37 19.64 -12.83
N ARG A 80 -3.68 20.78 -12.85
CA ARG A 80 -3.99 21.91 -13.74
C ARG A 80 -3.03 21.97 -14.92
N GLY A 81 -3.54 22.45 -16.05
CA GLY A 81 -2.79 22.60 -17.30
C GLY A 81 -2.71 21.28 -18.09
N ASN A 82 -1.68 21.13 -18.90
CA ASN A 82 -1.46 19.93 -19.74
C ASN A 82 -0.79 18.79 -18.96
N ARG A 83 -1.06 18.66 -17.65
CA ARG A 83 -0.50 17.59 -16.81
C ARG A 83 -1.43 16.37 -16.85
N ASP A 84 -0.83 15.19 -16.82
CA ASP A 84 -1.59 13.96 -16.64
C ASP A 84 -2.16 13.89 -15.23
N THR A 85 -3.44 13.48 -15.16
CA THR A 85 -4.17 13.34 -13.90
C THR A 85 -3.99 11.94 -13.31
N TYR A 86 -3.50 10.99 -14.09
CA TYR A 86 -3.14 9.64 -13.67
C TYR A 86 -1.65 9.60 -13.48
N LEU A 87 -1.20 9.14 -12.31
CA LEU A 87 0.17 9.28 -11.88
C LEU A 87 0.91 7.95 -11.96
N GLU A 88 2.16 8.02 -12.42
CA GLU A 88 3.13 6.91 -12.48
C GLU A 88 4.38 7.15 -11.62
N ASP A 89 4.26 8.06 -10.66
CA ASP A 89 5.33 8.38 -9.74
C ASP A 89 5.39 7.41 -8.55
N VAL A 90 6.59 7.26 -8.02
CA VAL A 90 6.89 6.42 -6.85
C VAL A 90 7.67 7.26 -5.85
N TRP A 91 7.18 7.24 -4.61
CA TRP A 91 7.78 7.96 -3.50
C TRP A 91 7.94 7.03 -2.31
N TYR A 92 8.94 7.31 -1.47
CA TYR A 92 9.01 6.71 -0.14
C TYR A 92 9.37 7.73 0.93
N THR A 93 9.17 7.36 2.19
CA THR A 93 9.65 8.09 3.36
C THR A 93 10.08 7.12 4.46
N GLU A 94 11.04 7.55 5.27
CA GLU A 94 11.48 6.83 6.48
C GLU A 94 10.81 7.36 7.76
N ASP A 95 10.20 8.56 7.70
CA ASP A 95 9.70 9.28 8.87
C ASP A 95 8.27 9.85 8.71
N GLY A 96 7.65 9.68 7.55
CA GLY A 96 6.33 10.24 7.24
C GLY A 96 6.33 11.74 6.90
N ILE A 97 7.48 12.42 7.03
CA ILE A 97 7.64 13.86 6.87
C ILE A 97 8.39 14.18 5.58
N ASN A 98 9.53 13.52 5.40
CA ASN A 98 10.47 13.74 4.32
C ASN A 98 10.27 12.65 3.28
N TRP A 99 9.68 13.04 2.15
CA TRP A 99 9.39 12.12 1.05
C TRP A 99 10.43 12.26 -0.06
N ILE A 100 10.95 11.13 -0.51
CA ILE A 100 11.97 11.02 -1.54
C ILE A 100 11.32 10.50 -2.82
N ASN A 101 11.52 11.23 -3.92
CA ASN A 101 11.10 10.77 -5.24
C ASN A 101 12.02 9.66 -5.73
N VAL A 102 11.46 8.49 -6.00
CA VAL A 102 12.18 7.37 -6.61
C VAL A 102 12.18 7.53 -8.11
N THR A 103 11.01 7.73 -8.69
CA THR A 103 10.84 8.00 -10.11
C THR A 103 9.55 8.77 -10.35
N MET A 104 9.54 9.60 -11.39
CA MET A 104 8.34 10.25 -11.91
C MET A 104 7.74 9.52 -13.12
N ASN A 105 8.43 8.50 -13.64
CA ASN A 105 8.10 7.86 -14.92
C ASN A 105 8.21 6.34 -14.81
N ALA A 106 7.42 5.71 -13.94
CA ALA A 106 7.42 4.27 -13.85
C ALA A 106 6.80 3.62 -15.10
N PRO A 107 7.29 2.45 -15.54
CA PRO A 107 6.94 1.90 -16.86
C PRO A 107 5.53 1.30 -16.94
N TRP A 108 4.84 1.19 -15.80
CA TRP A 108 3.48 0.68 -15.74
C TRP A 108 2.41 1.69 -16.19
N GLN A 109 2.77 2.90 -16.63
CA GLN A 109 1.85 3.97 -17.08
C GLN A 109 0.92 4.47 -15.97
N GLY A 110 0.62 5.78 -15.99
CA GLY A 110 -0.22 6.41 -14.97
C GLY A 110 -1.54 5.66 -14.76
N ARG A 111 -1.82 5.31 -13.50
CA ARG A 111 -2.99 4.50 -13.14
C ARG A 111 -3.51 4.75 -11.73
N ARG A 112 -4.78 4.42 -11.51
CA ARG A 112 -5.48 4.54 -10.23
C ARG A 112 -6.20 3.26 -9.85
N GLY A 113 -6.52 3.07 -8.58
CA GLY A 113 -7.25 1.91 -8.07
C GLY A 113 -6.52 0.59 -8.30
N HIS A 114 -5.19 0.66 -8.41
CA HIS A 114 -4.32 -0.50 -8.45
C HIS A 114 -3.91 -0.86 -7.02
N GLU A 115 -3.48 -2.10 -6.83
CA GLU A 115 -2.92 -2.54 -5.55
C GLU A 115 -1.41 -2.76 -5.68
N VAL A 116 -0.68 -2.49 -4.59
CA VAL A 116 0.71 -2.90 -4.45
C VAL A 116 0.83 -3.78 -3.22
N VAL A 117 1.50 -4.94 -3.35
CA VAL A 117 1.75 -5.85 -2.23
C VAL A 117 3.23 -6.20 -2.16
N VAL A 118 3.71 -6.52 -0.96
CA VAL A 118 5.06 -7.06 -0.75
C VAL A 118 4.98 -8.57 -0.70
N TYR A 119 5.78 -9.24 -1.53
CA TYR A 119 5.89 -10.70 -1.55
C TYR A 119 7.32 -11.10 -1.92
N ASN A 120 7.91 -12.04 -1.18
CA ASN A 120 9.30 -12.49 -1.37
C ASN A 120 10.30 -11.33 -1.51
N ASP A 121 10.21 -10.34 -0.62
CA ASP A 121 11.06 -9.15 -0.59
C ASP A 121 11.07 -8.34 -1.91
N GLU A 122 10.00 -8.46 -2.70
CA GLU A 122 9.75 -7.63 -3.88
C GLU A 122 8.37 -6.97 -3.79
N LEU A 123 8.24 -5.82 -4.44
CA LEU A 123 6.98 -5.10 -4.65
C LEU A 123 6.26 -5.69 -5.86
N TYR A 124 4.95 -5.86 -5.77
CA TYR A 124 4.09 -6.32 -6.86
C TYR A 124 2.96 -5.34 -7.07
N LEU A 125 2.90 -4.71 -8.23
CA LEU A 125 1.79 -3.84 -8.66
C LEU A 125 0.82 -4.66 -9.50
N ILE A 126 -0.47 -4.62 -9.16
CA ILE A 126 -1.50 -5.45 -9.77
C ILE A 126 -2.68 -4.59 -10.23
N GLY A 127 -2.96 -4.66 -11.52
CA GLY A 127 -4.18 -4.12 -12.13
C GLY A 127 -4.36 -2.60 -12.00
N GLY A 128 -5.61 -2.17 -11.82
CA GLY A 128 -6.03 -0.77 -11.77
C GLY A 128 -6.67 -0.27 -13.06
N PHE A 129 -6.88 1.04 -13.15
CA PHE A 129 -7.43 1.73 -14.31
C PHE A 129 -6.42 2.72 -14.85
N ARG A 130 -6.01 2.55 -16.11
CA ARG A 130 -5.06 3.44 -16.80
C ARG A 130 -5.79 4.35 -17.78
N VAL A 131 -5.22 5.52 -18.02
CA VAL A 131 -5.60 6.39 -19.13
C VAL A 131 -4.34 6.81 -19.88
N TYR A 132 -4.35 6.71 -21.21
CA TYR A 132 -3.29 7.23 -22.06
C TYR A 132 -3.85 7.97 -23.25
N ARG A 133 -3.06 8.89 -23.82
CA ARG A 133 -3.44 9.66 -25.01
C ARG A 133 -2.58 9.26 -26.20
N GLU A 134 -3.23 9.02 -27.32
CA GLU A 134 -2.55 8.68 -28.58
C GLU A 134 -3.34 9.30 -29.76
N ASN A 135 -2.65 10.03 -30.63
CA ASN A 135 -3.24 10.68 -31.82
C ASN A 135 -4.47 11.56 -31.52
N GLY A 136 -4.44 12.31 -30.42
CA GLY A 136 -5.55 13.19 -30.00
C GLY A 136 -6.77 12.45 -29.42
N LYS A 137 -6.68 11.13 -29.25
CA LYS A 137 -7.71 10.31 -28.59
C LYS A 137 -7.24 9.91 -27.19
N THR A 138 -8.19 9.82 -26.27
CA THR A 138 -7.99 9.31 -24.91
C THR A 138 -8.47 7.87 -24.86
N TYR A 139 -7.64 6.98 -24.35
CA TYR A 139 -7.97 5.57 -24.13
C TYR A 139 -7.92 5.29 -22.64
N GLY A 140 -9.02 4.78 -22.09
CA GLY A 140 -9.14 4.38 -20.69
C GLY A 140 -9.48 2.91 -20.57
N GLY A 141 -9.05 2.27 -19.48
CA GLY A 141 -9.50 0.90 -19.22
C GLY A 141 -8.90 0.26 -17.97
N ALA A 142 -9.69 -0.65 -17.40
CA ALA A 142 -9.21 -1.57 -16.39
C ALA A 142 -8.13 -2.48 -16.99
N VAL A 143 -7.07 -2.71 -16.22
CA VAL A 143 -5.98 -3.61 -16.56
C VAL A 143 -5.82 -4.64 -15.45
N ASN A 144 -5.20 -5.76 -15.81
CA ASN A 144 -4.83 -6.83 -14.89
C ASN A 144 -3.39 -7.30 -15.16
N ASP A 145 -2.57 -6.43 -15.74
CA ASP A 145 -1.13 -6.66 -15.82
C ASP A 145 -0.55 -6.70 -14.40
N VAL A 146 0.56 -7.42 -14.28
CA VAL A 146 1.31 -7.53 -13.02
C VAL A 146 2.73 -7.12 -13.29
N TRP A 147 3.22 -6.21 -12.45
CA TRP A 147 4.59 -5.74 -12.46
C TRP A 147 5.23 -6.08 -11.12
N LYS A 148 6.52 -6.39 -11.14
CA LYS A 148 7.30 -6.55 -9.91
C LYS A 148 8.53 -5.67 -9.90
N SER A 149 8.99 -5.28 -8.71
CA SER A 149 10.20 -4.50 -8.53
C SER A 149 10.90 -4.84 -7.21
N PRO A 150 12.23 -5.01 -7.20
CA PRO A 150 12.97 -5.19 -5.95
C PRO A 150 13.16 -3.88 -5.17
N ASN A 151 12.91 -2.71 -5.76
CA ASN A 151 13.32 -1.42 -5.18
C ASN A 151 12.40 -0.22 -5.53
N GLY A 152 11.27 -0.47 -6.19
CA GLY A 152 10.32 0.56 -6.60
C GLY A 152 10.79 1.45 -7.78
N ARG A 153 12.01 1.26 -8.29
CA ARG A 153 12.55 1.93 -9.49
C ARG A 153 12.58 0.99 -10.69
N ASP A 154 13.10 -0.21 -10.48
CA ASP A 154 13.37 -1.18 -11.54
C ASP A 154 12.20 -2.13 -11.65
N TRP A 155 11.31 -1.89 -12.61
CA TRP A 155 10.07 -2.65 -12.75
C TRP A 155 10.15 -3.62 -13.92
N THR A 156 9.77 -4.87 -13.66
CA THR A 156 9.63 -5.92 -14.67
C THR A 156 8.17 -6.31 -14.77
N LYS A 157 7.60 -6.24 -15.97
CA LYS A 157 6.25 -6.77 -16.21
C LYS A 157 6.31 -8.29 -16.26
N ILE A 158 5.59 -8.96 -15.37
CA ILE A 158 5.55 -10.42 -15.27
C ILE A 158 4.27 -11.03 -15.82
N LYS A 159 3.23 -10.21 -15.99
CA LYS A 159 2.00 -10.61 -16.67
C LYS A 159 1.50 -9.46 -17.53
N GLU A 160 1.27 -9.73 -18.81
CA GLU A 160 0.57 -8.80 -19.69
C GLU A 160 -0.91 -8.68 -19.31
N TYR A 161 -1.49 -7.51 -19.56
CA TYR A 161 -2.92 -7.33 -19.37
C TYR A 161 -3.67 -8.17 -20.43
N SER A 162 -4.71 -8.87 -20.01
CA SER A 162 -5.37 -9.89 -20.84
C SER A 162 -6.43 -9.32 -21.80
N TYR A 163 -6.62 -8.00 -21.86
CA TYR A 163 -7.42 -7.37 -22.91
C TYR A 163 -6.66 -7.42 -24.23
N LYS A 164 -6.72 -8.59 -24.88
CA LYS A 164 -6.55 -8.69 -26.33
C LYS A 164 -7.87 -8.19 -26.95
N THR A 165 -7.83 -7.14 -27.75
CA THR A 165 -8.91 -6.76 -28.68
C THR A 165 -9.10 -7.76 -29.82
N LYS A 166 -8.87 -9.05 -29.55
CA LYS A 166 -9.18 -10.18 -30.44
C LYS A 166 -9.86 -11.30 -29.64
N ALA A 167 -10.97 -10.96 -29.00
CA ALA A 167 -12.07 -11.91 -28.95
C ALA A 167 -12.87 -11.67 -30.22
N THR A 168 -12.50 -12.32 -31.33
CA THR A 168 -13.44 -12.48 -32.45
C THR A 168 -14.57 -13.35 -31.93
N HIS A 169 -15.59 -12.73 -31.34
CA HIS A 169 -16.90 -13.35 -31.29
C HIS A 169 -17.28 -13.61 -32.76
N PRO A 170 -17.66 -14.83 -33.18
CA PRO A 170 -17.88 -15.17 -34.59
C PRO A 170 -19.00 -14.38 -35.29
N SER A 171 -19.64 -13.45 -34.59
CA SER A 171 -20.87 -12.76 -35.00
C SER A 171 -20.89 -11.26 -34.69
N ILE A 172 -19.77 -10.64 -34.28
CA ILE A 172 -19.75 -9.20 -33.94
C ILE A 172 -18.63 -8.54 -34.75
N ASN A 173 -18.99 -7.55 -35.58
CA ASN A 173 -18.02 -6.77 -36.34
C ASN A 173 -17.16 -5.95 -35.38
N ALA A 174 -15.86 -5.83 -35.67
CA ALA A 174 -14.89 -5.11 -34.83
C ALA A 174 -15.20 -3.61 -34.65
N SER A 175 -16.13 -3.05 -35.42
CA SER A 175 -16.65 -1.69 -35.26
C SER A 175 -17.71 -1.53 -34.15
N GLU A 176 -18.17 -2.64 -33.55
CA GLU A 176 -19.26 -2.66 -32.56
C GLU A 176 -18.78 -3.10 -31.15
N ASP A 177 -17.48 -3.30 -30.93
CA ASP A 177 -16.93 -3.59 -29.61
C ASP A 177 -16.78 -2.29 -28.81
N VAL A 178 -17.88 -1.91 -28.13
CA VAL A 178 -18.04 -0.67 -27.34
C VAL A 178 -17.42 -0.80 -25.94
N ARG A 179 -16.20 -1.31 -25.81
CA ARG A 179 -15.47 -1.28 -24.54
C ARG A 179 -14.83 0.09 -24.31
N GLY A 180 -15.68 1.01 -23.88
CA GLY A 180 -15.38 2.16 -23.01
C GLY A 180 -14.79 3.40 -23.69
N THR A 181 -15.65 4.22 -24.28
CA THR A 181 -15.43 5.66 -24.32
C THR A 181 -16.01 6.26 -23.03
N ASP A 182 -15.26 6.20 -21.93
CA ASP A 182 -15.62 6.85 -20.66
C ASP A 182 -14.50 7.82 -20.24
#